data_AF-A0A7D6VUY7-F1
#
_entry.id   AF-A0A7D6VUY7-F1
#
_cell.length_a   1.000
_cell.length_b   1.000
_cell.length_c   1.000
_cell.angle_alpha   90.00
_cell.angle_beta   90.00
_cell.angle_gamma   90.00
#
_symmetry.space_group_name_H-M   'P 1'
#
loop_
_entity.id
_entity.type
_entity.pdbx_description
1 polymer ?
#
loop_
_entity_poly.entity_id
_entity_poly.type
_entity_poly.pdbx_seq_one_letter_code
_entity_poly.pdbx_strand_id
1 'polypeptide(L)' 'MRTVYKNPKELATFLKDSIDSYLENLITYEKLEERVKKIIDSNGERVYKNGIISPQLAKVLGDSRIEIMDKIAK' A
#
# COMPACT_ATOMS: atom_id res chain seq x y z
N MET A 1 -11.46 -9.53 5.45
CA MET A 1 -10.86 -8.21 5.13
C MET A 1 -11.22 -7.88 3.68
N ARG A 2 -11.63 -6.65 3.38
CA ARG A 2 -11.82 -6.20 2.00
C ARG A 2 -10.45 -6.10 1.33
N THR A 3 -10.25 -6.74 0.19
CA THR A 3 -8.97 -6.70 -0.55
C THR A 3 -9.06 -5.94 -1.86
N VAL A 4 -10.27 -5.76 -2.41
CA VAL A 4 -10.50 -5.02 -3.66
C VAL A 4 -11.15 -3.67 -3.37
N TYR A 5 -10.53 -2.62 -3.91
CA TYR A 5 -10.95 -1.24 -3.72
C TYR A 5 -11.38 -0.64 -5.06
N LYS A 6 -12.64 -0.19 -5.12
CA LYS A 6 -13.19 0.50 -6.30
C LYS A 6 -12.78 1.98 -6.34
N ASN A 7 -12.64 2.60 -5.17
CA ASN A 7 -12.25 3.99 -5.02
C ASN A 7 -10.73 4.07 -4.73
N PRO A 8 -9.95 4.77 -5.57
CA PRO A 8 -8.51 4.90 -5.37
C PRO A 8 -8.13 5.64 -4.08
N LYS A 9 -8.99 6.54 -3.58
CA LYS A 9 -8.76 7.22 -2.30
C LYS A 9 -8.88 6.26 -1.12
N GLU A 10 -9.89 5.38 -1.13
CA GLU A 10 -10.04 4.35 -0.09
C GLU A 10 -8.86 3.37 -0.10
N LEU A 11 -8.39 2.97 -1.28
CA LEU A 11 -7.21 2.12 -1.44
C LEU A 11 -5.97 2.79 -0.83
N ALA A 12 -5.76 4.06 -1.18
CA ALA A 12 -4.61 4.82 -0.70
C ALA A 12 -4.65 5.04 0.82
N THR A 13 -5.83 5.36 1.37
CA THR A 13 -6.03 5.48 2.82
C THR A 13 -5.74 4.16 3.53
N PHE A 14 -6.25 3.03 3.01
CA PHE A 14 -6.00 1.73 3.61
C PHE A 14 -4.50 1.36 3.64
N LEU A 15 -3.79 1.61 2.53
CA LEU A 15 -2.35 1.38 2.45
C LEU A 15 -1.59 2.29 3.43
N LYS A 16 -1.97 3.57 3.49
CA LYS A 16 -1.41 4.54 4.45
C LYS A 16 -1.58 4.05 5.89
N ASP A 17 -2.80 3.70 6.28
CA ASP A 17 -3.10 3.28 7.66
C ASP A 17 -2.38 1.97 8.03
N SER A 18 -2.21 1.07 7.06
CA SER A 18 -1.43 -0.16 7.26
C SER A 18 0.04 0.14 7.53
N ILE A 19 0.65 1.05 6.76
CA ILE A 19 2.04 1.46 6.92
C ILE A 19 2.23 2.27 8.20
N ASP A 20 1.30 3.17 8.52
CA ASP A 20 1.32 3.96 9.76
C ASP A 20 1.25 3.03 10.98
N SER A 21 0.38 2.00 10.96
CA SER A 21 0.33 0.98 12.02
C SER A 21 1.66 0.26 12.21
N TYR A 22 2.42 0.03 11.14
CA TYR A 22 3.76 -0.55 11.23
C TYR A 22 4.77 0.43 11.83
N LEU A 23 4.76 1.69 11.39
CA LEU A 23 5.64 2.74 11.91
C LEU A 23 5.37 3.04 13.39
N GLU A 24 4.14 2.88 13.84
CA GLU A 24 3.72 3.00 15.24
C GLU A 24 3.98 1.72 16.06
N ASN A 25 4.65 0.71 15.49
CA ASN A 25 4.95 -0.58 16.11
C ASN A 25 3.70 -1.38 16.55
N LEU A 26 2.53 -1.11 15.97
CA LEU A 26 1.29 -1.84 16.25
C LEU A 26 1.22 -3.17 15.49
N ILE A 27 1.96 -3.30 14.39
CA ILE A 27 2.11 -4.53 13.62
C ILE A 27 3.58 -4.77 13.27
N THR A 28 3.93 -6.04 13.07
CA THR A 28 5.27 -6.42 12.58
C THR A 28 5.40 -6.16 11.09
N TYR A 29 6.64 -6.07 10.61
CA TYR A 29 6.93 -5.95 9.18
C TYR A 29 6.33 -7.11 8.37
N GLU A 30 6.43 -8.34 8.87
CA GLU A 30 5.86 -9.54 8.22
C GLU A 30 4.34 -9.40 7.99
N LYS A 31 3.62 -8.88 8.99
CA LYS A 31 2.17 -8.63 8.88
C LYS A 31 1.86 -7.51 7.90
N LEU A 32 2.68 -6.47 7.84
CA LEU A 32 2.56 -5.41 6.85
C LEU A 32 2.77 -5.97 5.43
N GLU A 33 3.87 -6.71 5.24
CA GLU A 33 4.27 -7.30 3.97
C GLU A 33 3.17 -8.21 3.42
N GLU A 34 2.63 -9.12 4.24
CA GLU A 34 1.54 -10.01 3.85
C GLU A 34 0.29 -9.23 3.40
N ARG A 35 -0.07 -8.17 4.14
CA ARG A 35 -1.24 -7.32 3.82
C ARG A 35 -1.03 -6.56 2.53
N VAL A 36 0.12 -5.90 2.37
CA VAL A 36 0.44 -5.08 1.20
C VAL A 36 0.52 -5.94 -0.06
N LYS A 37 1.20 -7.10 0.00
CA LYS A 37 1.25 -8.04 -1.13
C LYS A 37 -0.15 -8.49 -1.57
N LYS A 38 -1.01 -8.88 -0.62
CA LYS A 38 -2.41 -9.24 -0.92
C LYS A 38 -3.19 -8.11 -1.60
N ILE A 39 -2.94 -6.85 -1.21
CA ILE A 39 -3.59 -5.69 -1.82
C ILE A 39 -3.05 -5.42 -3.22
N ILE A 40 -1.74 -5.52 -3.43
CA ILE A 40 -1.11 -5.40 -4.74
C ILE A 40 -1.69 -6.47 -5.68
N ASP A 41 -1.71 -7.73 -5.26
CA ASP A 41 -2.24 -8.84 -6.06
C ASP A 41 -3.72 -8.64 -6.42
N SER A 42 -4.51 -8.13 -5.48
CA SER A 42 -5.96 -7.95 -5.68
C SER A 42 -6.33 -6.72 -6.52
N ASN A 43 -5.45 -5.71 -6.63
CA ASN A 43 -5.75 -4.44 -7.30
C ASN A 43 -4.85 -4.15 -8.51
N GLY A 44 -3.75 -4.90 -8.67
CA GLY A 44 -2.84 -4.87 -9.82
C GLY A 44 -2.40 -3.46 -10.20
N GLU A 45 -2.73 -3.08 -11.44
CA GLU A 45 -2.37 -1.78 -12.04
C GLU A 45 -2.91 -0.56 -11.28
N ARG A 46 -3.91 -0.73 -10.42
CA ARG A 46 -4.42 0.36 -9.57
C ARG A 46 -3.43 0.75 -8.48
N VAL A 47 -2.54 -0.16 -8.09
CA VAL A 47 -1.46 0.09 -7.13
C VAL A 47 -0.18 0.43 -7.86
N TYR A 48 0.32 -0.49 -8.68
CA TYR A 48 1.55 -0.34 -9.46
C TYR A 48 1.29 -0.52 -10.94
N LYS A 49 1.61 0.50 -11.73
CA LYS A 49 1.58 0.44 -13.19
C LYS A 49 2.99 0.61 -13.73
N ASN A 50 3.49 -0.37 -14.49
CA ASN A 50 4.86 -0.40 -15.00
C ASN A 50 5.92 -0.24 -13.89
N GLY A 51 5.71 -0.85 -12.72
CA GLY A 51 6.62 -0.75 -11.57
C GLY A 51 6.62 0.61 -10.85
N ILE A 52 5.73 1.52 -11.25
CA ILE A 52 5.57 2.85 -10.65
C ILE A 52 4.23 2.90 -9.91
N ILE A 53 4.23 3.42 -8.69
CA ILE A 53 3.00 3.56 -7.92
C ILE A 53 2.03 4.53 -8.59
N SER A 54 0.74 4.22 -8.56
CA SER A 54 -0.30 5.06 -9.16
C SER A 54 -0.27 6.49 -8.58
N PRO A 55 -0.32 7.56 -9.42
CA PRO A 55 -0.25 8.95 -8.95
C PRO A 55 -1.31 9.32 -7.91
N GLN A 56 -2.49 8.69 -7.98
CA GLN A 56 -3.58 8.92 -7.03
C GLN A 56 -3.24 8.42 -5.63
N LEU A 57 -2.54 7.28 -5.55
CA LEU A 57 -2.06 6.70 -4.29
C LEU A 57 -0.85 7.48 -3.79
N ALA A 58 0.08 7.83 -4.69
CA ALA A 58 1.29 8.58 -4.37
C ALA A 58 0.96 9.87 -3.61
N LYS A 59 -0.06 10.62 -4.05
CA LYS A 59 -0.51 11.87 -3.43
C LYS A 59 -0.95 11.71 -1.96
N VAL A 60 -1.48 10.54 -1.60
CA VAL A 60 -1.98 10.27 -0.24
C VAL A 60 -0.89 9.64 0.64
N LEU A 61 -0.05 8.79 0.07
CA LEU A 61 0.99 8.06 0.78
C LEU A 61 2.19 8.98 1.12
N GLY A 62 2.59 9.82 0.17
CA GLY A 62 3.82 10.59 0.26
C GLY A 62 5.08 9.72 0.16
N ASP A 63 6.21 10.36 -0.08
CA ASP A 63 7.46 9.69 -0.49
C ASP A 63 7.91 8.63 0.52
N SER A 64 7.88 8.93 1.83
CA SER A 64 8.35 8.01 2.87
C SER A 64 7.56 6.69 2.92
N ARG A 65 6.24 6.72 2.64
CA ARG A 65 5.42 5.49 2.64
C ARG A 65 5.57 4.74 1.33
N ILE A 66 5.77 5.45 0.22
CA ILE A 66 6.07 4.86 -1.08
C ILE A 66 7.37 4.05 -1.00
N GLU A 67 8.41 4.55 -0.33
CA GLU A 67 9.66 3.80 -0.12
C GLU A 67 9.44 2.46 0.60
N ILE A 68 8.56 2.42 1.59
CA ILE A 68 8.21 1.19 2.31
C ILE A 68 7.43 0.23 1.40
N MET A 69 6.48 0.76 0.62
CA MET A 69 5.76 -0.06 -0.36
C MET A 69 6.69 -0.63 -1.43
N ASP A 70 7.64 0.17 -1.91
CA ASP A 70 8.60 -0.24 -2.92
C ASP A 70 9.53 -1.34 -2.40
N LYS A 71 9.94 -1.30 -1.13
CA LYS A 71 10.69 -2.40 -0.48
C LYS A 71 9.91 -3.72 -0.37
N ILE A 72 8.58 -3.66 -0.38
CA ILE A 72 7.70 -4.83 -0.32
C ILE A 72 7.41 -5.37 -1.73
N ALA A 73 7.27 -4.47 -2.70
CA ALA A 73 6.89 -4.78 -4.07
C ALA A 73 8.07 -5.16 -4.98
N LYS A 74 9.30 -4.77 -4.62
CA LYS A 74 10.55 -5.01 -5.36
C LYS A 74 11.50 -5.86 -4.53
#